data_AF-A0A453IYG4-F1
#
_entry.id   AF-A0A453IYG4-F1
#
_cell.length_a   1.000
_cell.length_b   1.000
_cell.length_c   1.000
_cell.angle_alpha   90.00
_cell.angle_beta   90.00
_cell.angle_gamma   90.00
#
_symmetry.space_group_name_H-M   'P 1'
#
loop_
_entity.id
_entity.type
_entity.pdbx_description
1 polymer ?
#
loop_
_entity_poly.entity_id
_entity_poly.type
_entity_poly.pdbx_seq_one_letter_code
_entity_poly.pdbx_strand_id
1 'polypeptide(L)'
;PFQKKNLQQASFVSATRRRNPVKSTTTSVPELQAIQAKMGSAGDEFTPLSQLEYGMDKCKVRVRVSRLWESFNPKDDTLFGLDCLLIDDQGKTMQARVEPGDIERFEDLLVEGKVYALSDFHVDSQRDYYMSCSNEWTMYIRRQTVVTEIEGDIDSIPLHSFEFVKFKDLRYRCDDNSLLTDVLGHIVYVGELEEVSKKSRIIEICNARIRDLR
;
A
#
# COMPACT_ATOMS: atom_id res chain seq x y z
N PRO A 1 -26.60 32.99 1.62
CA PRO A 1 -26.17 32.21 0.43
C PRO A 1 -24.65 31.99 0.46
N PHE A 2 -24.17 31.07 1.29
CA PHE A 2 -22.77 30.68 1.36
C PHE A 2 -22.65 29.27 0.78
N GLN A 3 -22.21 29.17 -0.48
CA GLN A 3 -21.82 27.89 -1.05
C GLN A 3 -20.44 27.52 -0.52
N LYS A 4 -20.40 26.53 0.38
CA LYS A 4 -19.19 25.80 0.72
C LYS A 4 -18.72 25.07 -0.54
N LYS A 5 -17.67 25.58 -1.19
CA LYS A 5 -16.94 24.83 -2.21
C LYS A 5 -16.23 23.68 -1.49
N ASN A 6 -16.70 22.46 -1.71
CA ASN A 6 -15.96 21.25 -1.37
C ASN A 6 -14.63 21.31 -2.10
N LEU A 7 -13.54 21.61 -1.38
CA LEU A 7 -12.20 21.33 -1.86
C LEU A 7 -12.03 19.80 -1.84
N GLN A 8 -12.33 19.14 -2.96
CA GLN A 8 -11.76 17.83 -3.21
C GLN A 8 -10.30 18.04 -3.63
N GLN A 9 -9.44 18.03 -2.61
CA GLN A 9 -7.99 18.02 -2.79
C GLN A 9 -7.60 16.62 -3.25
N ALA A 10 -7.64 16.37 -4.56
CA ALA A 10 -6.99 15.21 -5.17
C ALA A 10 -5.48 15.37 -4.95
N SER A 11 -5.01 14.84 -3.83
CA SER A 11 -3.62 14.87 -3.41
C SER A 11 -2.92 13.73 -4.13
N PHE A 12 -2.48 13.95 -5.37
CA PHE A 12 -1.40 13.14 -5.95
C PHE A 12 -0.08 13.63 -5.35
N VAL A 13 0.16 13.26 -4.10
CA VAL A 13 1.48 13.27 -3.48
C VAL A 13 1.44 12.09 -2.49
N SER A 14 2.05 10.96 -2.82
CA SER A 14 2.56 10.12 -1.74
C SER A 14 3.62 10.99 -1.06
N ALA A 15 3.27 11.58 0.08
CA ALA A 15 4.27 12.16 0.97
C ALA A 15 5.04 10.99 1.58
N THR A 16 5.89 10.33 0.79
CA THR A 16 6.83 9.34 1.29
C THR A 16 7.90 10.09 2.05
N ARG A 17 7.89 9.90 3.37
CA ARG A 17 8.93 10.39 4.28
C ARG A 17 10.27 9.73 3.90
N ARG A 18 11.18 10.45 3.26
CA ARG A 18 12.59 10.01 3.18
C ARG A 18 13.21 10.13 4.58
N ARG A 19 13.51 9.00 5.23
CA ARG A 19 14.36 8.95 6.44
C ARG A 19 15.80 8.60 6.04
N ASN A 20 16.76 9.30 6.64
CA ASN A 20 18.20 9.06 6.50
C ASN A 20 18.61 7.70 7.10
N PRO A 21 19.66 7.04 6.56
CA PRO A 21 20.08 5.72 7.00
C PRO A 21 20.64 5.73 8.43
N VAL A 22 20.21 4.77 9.25
CA VAL A 22 20.78 4.48 10.58
C VAL A 22 21.93 3.49 10.41
N LYS A 23 23.04 3.75 11.10
CA LYS A 23 24.26 2.92 11.08
C LYS A 23 24.00 1.54 11.71
N SER A 24 24.39 0.49 10.99
CA SER A 24 24.35 -0.91 11.42
C SER A 24 25.42 -1.23 12.45
N THR A 25 25.04 -1.84 13.57
CA THR A 25 25.95 -2.53 14.50
C THR A 25 25.96 -4.03 14.19
N THR A 26 27.16 -4.56 14.01
CA THR A 26 27.47 -5.92 13.56
C THR A 26 27.38 -6.94 14.68
N THR A 27 26.60 -8.01 14.48
CA THR A 27 26.69 -9.26 15.26
C THR A 27 27.11 -10.40 14.31
N SER A 28 28.04 -11.23 14.78
CA SER A 28 28.88 -12.14 13.99
C SER A 28 28.15 -13.31 13.29
N VAL A 29 28.65 -13.61 12.09
CA VAL A 29 28.14 -14.47 11.01
C VAL A 29 28.09 -16.01 11.21
N PRO A 30 28.72 -16.70 12.19
CA PRO A 30 28.77 -18.18 12.13
C PRO A 30 27.48 -18.94 12.50
N GLU A 31 26.53 -18.35 13.23
CA GLU A 31 25.36 -19.09 13.76
C GLU A 31 24.15 -19.15 12.81
N LEU A 32 24.07 -18.25 11.83
CA LEU A 32 22.94 -18.17 10.87
C LEU A 32 23.00 -19.26 9.79
N GLN A 33 24.20 -19.69 9.39
CA GLN A 33 24.36 -20.68 8.32
C GLN A 33 23.92 -22.10 8.73
N ALA A 34 23.90 -22.41 10.03
CA ALA A 34 23.50 -23.73 10.53
C ALA A 34 21.97 -23.91 10.62
N ILE A 35 21.19 -22.82 10.61
CA ILE A 35 19.72 -22.86 10.68
C ILE A 35 19.11 -22.97 9.28
N GLN A 36 19.75 -22.40 8.25
CA GLN A 36 19.28 -22.46 6.87
C GLN A 36 19.41 -23.85 6.20
N ALA A 37 20.22 -24.76 6.75
CA ALA A 37 20.44 -26.08 6.17
C ALA A 37 19.42 -27.16 6.61
N LYS A 38 18.39 -26.82 7.41
CA LYS A 38 17.51 -27.85 8.03
C LYS A 38 16.00 -27.66 7.83
N MET A 39 15.56 -26.85 6.87
CA MET A 39 14.16 -26.88 6.40
C MET A 39 14.12 -27.33 4.94
N GLY A 40 13.85 -28.61 4.74
CA GLY A 40 13.71 -29.22 3.44
C GLY A 40 12.38 -28.89 2.76
N SER A 41 12.42 -28.83 1.43
CA SER A 41 11.57 -29.59 0.51
C SER A 41 10.17 -30.01 1.02
N ALA A 42 9.22 -29.09 0.92
CA ALA A 42 7.89 -29.32 0.36
C ALA A 42 7.53 -28.01 -0.37
N GLY A 43 7.13 -28.08 -1.64
CA GLY A 43 6.70 -26.89 -2.35
C GLY A 43 5.37 -26.40 -1.76
N ASP A 44 5.43 -25.47 -0.82
CA ASP A 44 4.23 -24.74 -0.39
C ASP A 44 3.70 -23.97 -1.60
N GLU A 45 2.65 -24.50 -2.22
CA GLU A 45 1.95 -23.81 -3.30
C GLU A 45 1.31 -22.53 -2.74
N PHE A 46 1.56 -21.41 -3.42
CA PHE A 46 0.97 -20.13 -3.03
C PHE A 46 -0.47 -20.05 -3.54
N THR A 47 -1.39 -19.68 -2.66
CA THR A 47 -2.78 -19.39 -3.00
C THR A 47 -2.85 -18.05 -3.76
N PRO A 48 -3.44 -17.99 -4.96
CA PRO A 48 -3.69 -16.73 -5.66
C PRO A 48 -4.61 -15.81 -4.86
N LEU A 49 -4.43 -14.48 -4.96
CA LEU A 49 -5.28 -13.51 -4.28
C LEU A 49 -6.75 -13.61 -4.71
N SER A 50 -7.00 -14.07 -5.94
CA SER A 50 -8.35 -14.28 -6.46
C SER A 50 -9.10 -15.44 -5.82
N GLN A 51 -8.41 -16.31 -5.08
CA GLN A 51 -8.99 -17.46 -4.37
C GLN A 51 -9.15 -17.21 -2.87
N LEU A 52 -8.78 -16.01 -2.38
CA LEU A 52 -9.01 -15.64 -0.99
C LEU A 52 -10.50 -15.37 -0.76
N GLU A 53 -11.04 -15.94 0.31
CA GLU A 53 -12.42 -15.78 0.74
C GLU A 53 -12.49 -15.29 2.19
N TYR A 54 -13.65 -14.77 2.59
CA TYR A 54 -13.92 -14.32 3.96
C TYR A 54 -13.60 -15.42 4.98
N GLY A 55 -12.82 -15.06 6.01
CA GLY A 55 -12.51 -15.95 7.12
C GLY A 55 -11.51 -17.06 6.80
N MET A 56 -10.91 -17.07 5.61
CA MET A 56 -9.86 -18.03 5.27
C MET A 56 -8.58 -17.74 6.09
N ASP A 57 -8.13 -18.70 6.88
CA ASP A 57 -7.08 -18.52 7.89
C ASP A 57 -5.84 -19.41 7.66
N LYS A 58 -5.93 -20.42 6.78
CA LYS A 58 -4.86 -21.37 6.46
C LYS A 58 -4.47 -21.32 4.99
N CYS A 59 -3.79 -20.26 4.60
CA CYS A 59 -3.20 -20.16 3.27
C CYS A 59 -1.90 -19.33 3.32
N LYS A 60 -1.15 -19.40 2.24
CA LYS A 60 0.10 -18.66 2.04
C LYS A 60 0.03 -17.99 0.69
N VAL A 61 0.31 -16.69 0.63
CA VAL A 61 0.32 -15.94 -0.63
C VAL A 61 1.72 -15.45 -0.94
N ARG A 62 2.03 -15.30 -2.23
CA ARG A 62 3.22 -14.62 -2.71
C ARG A 62 2.82 -13.31 -3.35
N VAL A 63 3.27 -12.20 -2.79
CA VAL A 63 2.82 -10.86 -3.20
C VAL A 63 3.94 -9.84 -3.18
N ARG A 64 3.90 -8.89 -4.11
CA ARG A 64 4.67 -7.65 -4.04
C ARG A 64 3.90 -6.59 -3.26
N VAL A 65 4.56 -5.90 -2.35
CA VAL A 65 4.06 -4.64 -1.77
C VAL A 65 4.29 -3.55 -2.82
N SER A 66 3.29 -3.29 -3.66
CA SER A 66 3.41 -2.33 -4.77
C SER A 66 3.44 -0.87 -4.31
N ARG A 67 2.68 -0.56 -3.26
CA ARG A 67 2.60 0.76 -2.62
C ARG A 67 2.40 0.56 -1.12
N LEU A 68 3.03 1.40 -0.30
CA LEU A 68 2.88 1.39 1.17
C LEU A 68 2.65 2.81 1.68
N TRP A 69 1.61 3.01 2.50
CA TRP A 69 1.29 4.35 3.03
C TRP A 69 0.67 4.32 4.42
N GLU A 70 0.93 5.39 5.18
CA GLU A 70 0.25 5.66 6.44
C GLU A 70 -1.12 6.29 6.15
N SER A 71 -2.18 5.68 6.70
CA SER A 71 -3.53 6.24 6.69
C SER A 71 -3.76 7.04 7.96
N PHE A 72 -4.10 8.32 7.86
CA PHE A 72 -4.32 9.19 9.01
C PHE A 72 -5.54 10.12 8.82
N ASN A 73 -6.06 10.65 9.92
CA ASN A 73 -7.12 11.65 9.89
C ASN A 73 -6.53 13.01 9.47
N PRO A 74 -6.98 13.63 8.37
CA PRO A 74 -6.49 14.96 8.01
C PRO A 74 -6.94 16.05 8.99
N LYS A 75 -7.95 15.80 9.84
CA LYS A 75 -8.47 16.79 10.80
C LYS A 75 -7.64 16.87 12.06
N ASP A 76 -7.22 15.74 12.61
CA ASP A 76 -6.55 15.66 13.92
C ASP A 76 -5.25 14.88 13.90
N ASP A 77 -4.80 14.43 12.71
CA ASP A 77 -3.51 13.79 12.49
C ASP A 77 -3.37 12.40 13.15
N THR A 78 -4.48 11.82 13.60
CA THR A 78 -4.53 10.48 14.19
C THR A 78 -4.19 9.42 13.14
N LEU A 79 -3.20 8.57 13.43
CA LEU A 79 -2.83 7.42 12.59
C LEU A 79 -3.89 6.30 12.73
N PHE A 80 -4.39 5.81 11.61
CA PHE A 80 -5.46 4.81 11.50
C PHE A 80 -5.01 3.49 10.88
N GLY A 81 -3.81 3.41 10.33
CA GLY A 81 -3.27 2.18 9.78
C GLY A 81 -2.04 2.41 8.92
N LEU A 82 -1.34 1.32 8.65
CA LEU A 82 -0.36 1.22 7.58
C LEU A 82 -1.01 0.34 6.49
N ASP A 83 -1.41 0.97 5.39
CA ASP A 83 -2.08 0.31 4.28
C ASP A 83 -1.09 0.03 3.15
N CYS A 84 -1.34 -1.04 2.39
CA CYS A 84 -0.58 -1.35 1.20
C CYS A 84 -1.43 -1.93 0.08
N LEU A 85 -0.93 -1.77 -1.15
CA LEU A 85 -1.46 -2.43 -2.33
C LEU A 85 -0.59 -3.65 -2.62
N LEU A 86 -1.19 -4.85 -2.57
CA LEU A 86 -0.54 -6.11 -2.90
C LEU A 86 -0.81 -6.49 -4.35
N ILE A 87 0.18 -7.08 -5.01
CA ILE A 87 0.05 -7.68 -6.35
C ILE A 87 0.60 -9.11 -6.29
N ASP A 88 -0.13 -10.10 -6.78
CA ASP A 88 0.35 -11.49 -6.86
C ASP A 88 0.94 -11.85 -8.24
N ASP A 89 1.33 -13.12 -8.37
CA ASP A 89 1.85 -13.70 -9.61
C ASP A 89 0.91 -13.66 -10.81
N GLN A 90 -0.38 -13.49 -10.58
CA GLN A 90 -1.40 -13.40 -11.63
C GLN A 90 -1.73 -11.92 -11.95
N GLY A 91 -1.05 -10.98 -11.30
CA GLY A 91 -1.33 -9.55 -11.42
C GLY A 91 -2.60 -9.12 -10.69
N LYS A 92 -3.22 -9.98 -9.87
CA LYS A 92 -4.39 -9.63 -9.08
C LYS A 92 -3.95 -8.68 -7.97
N THR A 93 -4.74 -7.63 -7.76
CA THR A 93 -4.54 -6.67 -6.69
C THR A 93 -5.44 -6.95 -5.48
N MET A 94 -4.92 -6.65 -4.30
CA MET A 94 -5.69 -6.61 -3.06
C MET A 94 -5.11 -5.54 -2.15
N GLN A 95 -5.97 -4.72 -1.55
CA GLN A 95 -5.53 -3.84 -0.47
C GLN A 95 -5.37 -4.64 0.82
N ALA A 96 -4.27 -4.40 1.52
CA ALA A 96 -4.02 -4.93 2.84
C ALA A 96 -3.77 -3.82 3.87
N ARG A 97 -4.01 -4.13 5.14
CA ARG A 97 -3.94 -3.19 6.26
C ARG A 97 -3.25 -3.81 7.47
N VAL A 98 -2.36 -3.03 8.07
CA VAL A 98 -1.92 -3.19 9.46
C VAL A 98 -2.66 -2.17 10.31
N GLU A 99 -3.33 -2.62 11.37
CA GLU A 99 -4.05 -1.74 12.30
C GLU A 99 -3.08 -0.98 13.23
N PRO A 100 -3.47 0.19 13.77
CA PRO A 100 -2.57 1.04 14.56
C PRO A 100 -1.78 0.34 15.67
N GLY A 101 -2.39 -0.64 16.35
CA GLY A 101 -1.75 -1.37 17.43
C GLY A 101 -0.60 -2.30 17.01
N ASP A 102 -0.52 -2.64 15.71
CA ASP A 102 0.49 -3.54 15.16
C ASP A 102 1.50 -2.84 14.25
N ILE A 103 1.36 -1.52 13.99
CA ILE A 103 2.21 -0.79 13.02
C ILE A 103 3.71 -0.88 13.37
N GLU A 104 4.07 -0.63 14.63
CA GLU A 104 5.47 -0.67 15.09
C GLU A 104 6.15 -2.01 14.75
N ARG A 105 5.37 -3.10 14.72
CA ARG A 105 5.90 -4.41 14.34
C ARG A 105 6.19 -4.50 12.85
N PHE A 106 5.40 -3.89 11.98
CA PHE A 106 5.46 -4.14 10.54
C PHE A 106 6.08 -3.01 9.72
N GLU A 107 6.23 -1.81 10.28
CA GLU A 107 6.71 -0.62 9.55
C GLU A 107 8.11 -0.79 8.94
N ASP A 108 9.00 -1.55 9.60
CA ASP A 108 10.35 -1.84 9.09
C ASP A 108 10.43 -3.18 8.33
N LEU A 109 9.42 -4.05 8.46
CA LEU A 109 9.37 -5.35 7.76
C LEU A 109 8.79 -5.23 6.35
N LEU A 110 7.75 -4.41 6.19
CA LEU A 110 7.08 -4.20 4.91
C LEU A 110 7.76 -3.05 4.18
N VAL A 111 8.36 -3.34 3.03
CA VAL A 111 9.07 -2.37 2.21
C VAL A 111 8.44 -2.34 0.82
N GLU A 112 8.08 -1.15 0.36
CA GLU A 112 7.57 -0.94 -0.98
C GLU A 112 8.54 -1.48 -2.06
N GLY A 113 7.98 -2.13 -3.07
CA GLY A 113 8.70 -2.76 -4.18
C GLY A 113 9.17 -4.18 -3.90
N LYS A 114 9.22 -4.64 -2.65
CA LYS A 114 9.67 -6.00 -2.29
C LYS A 114 8.57 -7.05 -2.39
N VAL A 115 8.97 -8.32 -2.53
CA VAL A 115 8.09 -9.48 -2.60
C VAL A 115 8.18 -10.30 -1.32
N TYR A 116 7.04 -10.80 -0.86
CA TYR A 116 6.90 -11.52 0.39
C TYR A 116 6.03 -12.76 0.23
N ALA A 117 6.37 -13.81 1.00
CA ALA A 117 5.43 -14.82 1.43
C ALA A 117 4.70 -14.32 2.68
N LEU A 118 3.37 -14.28 2.64
CA LEU A 118 2.52 -13.95 3.79
C LEU A 118 1.67 -15.16 4.17
N SER A 119 1.59 -15.47 5.46
CA SER A 119 0.65 -16.46 6.03
C SER A 119 0.09 -15.97 7.35
N ASP A 120 -0.96 -16.64 7.84
CA ASP A 120 -1.61 -16.30 9.12
C ASP A 120 -2.14 -14.85 9.15
N PHE A 121 -2.51 -14.32 7.99
CA PHE A 121 -3.28 -13.08 7.85
C PHE A 121 -4.77 -13.37 7.97
N HIS A 122 -5.58 -12.32 8.08
CA HIS A 122 -7.04 -12.43 8.12
C HIS A 122 -7.66 -11.78 6.90
N VAL A 123 -8.69 -12.39 6.33
CA VAL A 123 -9.44 -11.84 5.18
C VAL A 123 -10.84 -11.47 5.66
N ASP A 124 -11.20 -10.20 5.48
CA ASP A 124 -12.52 -9.65 5.79
C ASP A 124 -13.08 -8.90 4.57
N SER A 125 -14.36 -8.54 4.65
CA SER A 125 -15.01 -7.57 3.76
C SER A 125 -14.16 -6.34 3.48
N GLN A 126 -14.24 -5.84 2.25
CA GLN A 126 -13.65 -4.57 1.90
C GLN A 126 -14.16 -3.43 2.80
N ARG A 127 -13.33 -2.41 2.98
CA ARG A 127 -13.76 -1.20 3.68
C ARG A 127 -14.66 -0.36 2.78
N ASP A 128 -15.57 0.38 3.39
CA ASP A 128 -16.52 1.25 2.68
C ASP A 128 -15.85 2.42 1.94
N TYR A 129 -14.64 2.83 2.35
CA TYR A 129 -13.98 4.04 1.87
C TYR A 129 -12.48 3.88 1.70
N TYR A 130 -11.96 4.64 0.74
CA TYR A 130 -10.54 4.81 0.45
C TYR A 130 -9.84 3.50 0.05
N MET A 131 -10.55 2.66 -0.70
CA MET A 131 -9.94 1.51 -1.35
C MET A 131 -9.05 1.98 -2.50
N SER A 132 -7.91 1.33 -2.70
CA SER A 132 -6.91 1.65 -3.72
C SER A 132 -7.00 0.78 -4.97
N CYS A 133 -7.82 -0.27 -4.92
CA CYS A 133 -8.14 -1.15 -6.03
C CYS A 133 -9.56 -1.68 -5.89
N SER A 134 -10.12 -2.22 -6.97
CA SER A 134 -11.41 -2.90 -6.97
C SER A 134 -11.24 -4.36 -6.50
N ASN A 135 -11.64 -4.64 -5.27
CA ASN A 135 -11.56 -5.96 -4.64
C ASN A 135 -12.70 -6.15 -3.63
N GLU A 136 -13.21 -7.37 -3.50
CA GLU A 136 -14.30 -7.68 -2.56
C GLU A 136 -13.81 -7.79 -1.10
N TRP A 137 -12.52 -8.12 -0.93
CA TRP A 137 -11.93 -8.48 0.36
C TRP A 137 -10.71 -7.64 0.69
N THR A 138 -10.52 -7.28 1.96
CA THR A 138 -9.29 -6.67 2.48
C THR A 138 -8.52 -7.69 3.31
N MET A 139 -7.20 -7.75 3.09
CA MET A 139 -6.29 -8.53 3.93
C MET A 139 -5.86 -7.72 5.15
N TYR A 140 -5.96 -8.29 6.34
CA TYR A 140 -5.49 -7.72 7.59
C TYR A 140 -4.21 -8.44 8.02
N ILE A 141 -3.11 -7.69 7.99
CA ILE A 141 -1.80 -8.09 8.51
C ILE A 141 -1.81 -7.73 10.00
N ARG A 142 -1.91 -8.76 10.85
CA ARG A 142 -2.04 -8.62 12.31
C ARG A 142 -0.84 -9.24 13.00
N ARG A 143 -0.73 -9.09 14.32
CA ARG A 143 0.36 -9.65 15.13
C ARG A 143 0.70 -11.13 14.87
N GLN A 144 -0.23 -11.97 14.47
CA GLN A 144 0.08 -13.38 14.19
C GLN A 144 0.60 -13.63 12.76
N THR A 145 0.46 -12.66 11.85
CA THR A 145 0.89 -12.78 10.45
C THR A 145 2.40 -13.00 10.37
N VAL A 146 2.78 -14.01 9.60
CA VAL A 146 4.16 -14.33 9.27
C VAL A 146 4.50 -13.64 7.94
N VAL A 147 5.60 -12.89 7.96
CA VAL A 147 6.10 -12.13 6.80
C VAL A 147 7.51 -12.62 6.49
N THR A 148 7.71 -13.21 5.32
CA THR A 148 9.03 -13.67 4.86
C THR A 148 9.36 -13.01 3.53
N GLU A 149 10.41 -12.20 3.49
CA GLU A 149 10.91 -11.61 2.24
C GLU A 149 11.37 -12.71 1.29
N ILE A 150 11.03 -12.58 0.01
CA ILE A 150 11.47 -13.47 -1.07
C ILE A 150 12.45 -12.68 -1.94
N GLU A 151 13.68 -13.18 -1.99
CA GLU A 151 14.73 -12.71 -2.89
C GLU A 151 14.81 -13.59 -4.14
N GLY A 152 15.45 -13.10 -5.21
CA GLY A 152 15.67 -13.85 -6.45
C GLY A 152 14.75 -13.43 -7.60
N ASP A 153 14.21 -14.40 -8.35
CA ASP A 153 13.34 -14.14 -9.50
C ASP A 153 11.94 -13.68 -9.03
N ILE A 154 11.82 -12.36 -8.95
CA ILE A 154 10.63 -11.64 -8.51
C ILE A 154 10.00 -10.84 -9.66
N ASP A 155 10.60 -10.89 -10.85
CA ASP A 155 10.22 -10.10 -12.01
C ASP A 155 8.88 -10.56 -12.60
N SER A 156 8.42 -11.75 -12.22
CA SER A 156 7.08 -12.25 -12.57
C SER A 156 5.95 -11.40 -11.99
N ILE A 157 6.16 -10.72 -10.86
CA ILE A 157 5.15 -9.87 -10.22
C ILE A 157 5.38 -8.41 -10.61
N PRO A 158 4.42 -7.72 -11.27
CA PRO A 158 4.55 -6.32 -11.66
C PRO A 158 4.86 -5.39 -10.49
N LEU A 159 5.63 -4.32 -10.73
CA LEU A 159 5.94 -3.31 -9.71
C LEU A 159 4.71 -2.45 -9.35
N HIS A 160 3.86 -2.18 -10.34
CA HIS A 160 2.70 -1.30 -10.22
C HIS A 160 1.48 -1.88 -10.91
N SER A 161 0.31 -1.56 -10.35
CA SER A 161 -1.00 -1.80 -10.97
C SER A 161 -1.81 -0.50 -10.93
N PHE A 162 -2.69 -0.32 -11.92
CA PHE A 162 -3.50 0.89 -12.10
C PHE A 162 -4.88 0.55 -12.68
N GLU A 163 -5.93 1.19 -12.14
CA GLU A 163 -7.31 1.12 -12.61
C GLU A 163 -7.73 2.47 -13.23
N PHE A 164 -7.17 2.78 -14.40
CA PHE A 164 -7.30 4.11 -14.99
C PHE A 164 -8.76 4.48 -15.33
N VAL A 165 -9.16 5.68 -14.91
CA VAL A 165 -10.42 6.34 -15.30
C VAL A 165 -10.15 7.38 -16.38
N LYS A 166 -11.01 7.44 -17.40
CA LYS A 166 -10.93 8.45 -18.45
C LYS A 166 -11.26 9.83 -17.90
N PHE A 167 -10.59 10.87 -18.38
CA PHE A 167 -10.78 12.25 -17.90
C PHE A 167 -12.23 12.72 -17.96
N LYS A 168 -12.94 12.40 -19.06
CA LYS A 168 -14.36 12.74 -19.23
C LYS A 168 -15.28 12.12 -18.16
N ASP A 169 -14.84 11.02 -17.54
CA ASP A 169 -15.62 10.25 -16.58
C ASP A 169 -15.27 10.62 -15.12
N LEU A 170 -14.22 11.43 -14.89
CA LEU A 170 -13.78 11.83 -13.54
C LEU A 170 -14.86 12.57 -12.76
N ARG A 171 -15.70 13.36 -13.43
CA ARG A 171 -16.80 14.09 -12.79
C ARG A 171 -17.80 13.17 -12.07
N TYR A 172 -17.89 11.91 -12.49
CA TYR A 172 -18.78 10.92 -11.87
C TYR A 172 -18.18 10.29 -10.61
N ARG A 173 -16.89 10.52 -10.34
CA ARG A 173 -16.22 10.15 -9.10
C ARG A 173 -16.23 11.27 -8.07
N CYS A 174 -16.76 12.45 -8.40
CA CYS A 174 -16.87 13.54 -7.44
C CYS A 174 -17.73 13.12 -6.25
N ASP A 175 -17.25 13.43 -5.05
CA ASP A 175 -17.82 13.06 -3.75
C ASP A 175 -17.95 11.54 -3.46
N ASP A 176 -17.56 10.67 -4.39
CA ASP A 176 -17.44 9.22 -4.16
C ASP A 176 -16.04 8.91 -3.62
N ASN A 177 -15.98 8.55 -2.34
CA ASN A 177 -14.74 8.22 -1.64
C ASN A 177 -14.57 6.70 -1.46
N SER A 178 -15.38 5.86 -2.12
CA SER A 178 -15.28 4.39 -1.99
C SER A 178 -13.96 3.87 -2.56
N LEU A 179 -13.61 4.31 -3.76
CA LEU A 179 -12.45 3.87 -4.53
C LEU A 179 -11.63 5.06 -5.03
N LEU A 180 -10.32 5.06 -4.73
CA LEU A 180 -9.36 6.02 -5.24
C LEU A 180 -9.26 5.94 -6.77
N THR A 181 -8.89 7.05 -7.38
CA THR A 181 -8.94 7.19 -8.85
C THR A 181 -7.54 7.28 -9.43
N ASP A 182 -7.21 6.35 -10.32
CA ASP A 182 -6.01 6.44 -11.13
C ASP A 182 -6.28 7.22 -12.43
N VAL A 183 -5.38 8.14 -12.77
CA VAL A 183 -5.44 8.93 -14.00
C VAL A 183 -4.10 8.89 -14.72
N LEU A 184 -4.14 8.93 -16.05
CA LEU A 184 -2.96 9.03 -16.90
C LEU A 184 -3.13 10.22 -17.85
N GLY A 185 -2.15 11.11 -17.87
CA GLY A 185 -2.21 12.33 -18.68
C GLY A 185 -0.87 13.06 -18.75
N HIS A 186 -0.82 14.11 -19.56
CA HIS A 186 0.32 15.00 -19.66
C HIS A 186 0.35 15.98 -18.49
N ILE A 187 1.47 16.07 -17.78
CA ILE A 187 1.71 17.16 -16.85
C ILE A 187 1.92 18.45 -17.66
N VAL A 188 1.02 19.41 -17.51
CA VAL A 188 1.05 20.69 -18.25
C VAL A 188 1.42 21.87 -17.37
N TYR A 189 1.47 21.66 -16.06
CA TYR A 189 1.89 22.65 -15.08
C TYR A 189 2.32 21.94 -13.80
N VAL A 190 3.42 22.42 -13.21
CA VAL A 190 3.88 22.10 -11.86
C VAL A 190 4.15 23.42 -11.17
N GLY A 191 3.50 23.65 -10.04
CA GLY A 191 3.66 24.87 -9.24
C GLY A 191 4.88 24.81 -8.34
N GLU A 192 5.16 25.93 -7.67
CA GLU A 192 6.18 25.99 -6.64
C GLU A 192 5.78 25.15 -5.41
N LEU A 193 6.79 24.80 -4.62
CA LEU A 193 6.59 24.11 -3.36
C LEU A 193 6.15 25.12 -2.31
N GLU A 194 4.99 24.88 -1.71
CA GLU A 194 4.41 25.72 -0.67
C GLU A 194 4.45 24.97 0.66
N GLU A 195 5.04 25.57 1.69
CA GLU A 195 4.93 25.05 3.05
C GLU A 195 3.60 25.48 3.67
N VAL A 196 2.77 24.50 4.04
CA VAL A 196 1.50 24.70 4.70
C VAL A 196 1.56 24.14 6.10
N SER A 197 1.38 25.01 7.09
CA SER A 197 1.21 24.58 8.48
C SER A 197 -0.19 23.99 8.69
N LYS A 198 -0.27 22.70 8.99
CA LYS A 198 -1.48 22.02 9.46
C LYS A 198 -1.27 21.56 10.90
N LYS A 199 -1.80 22.34 11.86
CA LYS A 199 -1.74 22.06 13.31
C LYS A 199 -0.32 21.72 13.81
N SER A 200 -0.01 20.42 13.93
CA SER A 200 1.23 19.86 14.45
C SER A 200 2.30 19.61 13.39
N ARG A 201 1.98 19.73 12.10
CA ARG A 201 2.89 19.39 11.00
C ARG A 201 3.03 20.54 10.00
N ILE A 202 4.24 20.70 9.49
CA ILE A 202 4.52 21.46 8.26
C ILE A 202 4.45 20.45 7.12
N ILE A 203 3.63 20.74 6.12
CA ILE A 203 3.45 19.90 4.94
C ILE A 203 3.86 20.72 3.73
N GLU A 204 4.72 20.16 2.89
CA GLU A 204 5.07 20.74 1.60
C GLU A 204 4.02 20.32 0.56
N ILE A 205 3.42 21.29 -0.12
CA ILE A 205 2.38 21.08 -1.14
C ILE A 205 2.91 21.59 -2.47
N CYS A 206 2.76 20.80 -3.53
CA CYS A 206 3.01 21.22 -4.91
C CYS A 206 1.74 20.99 -5.74
N ASN A 207 1.25 22.04 -6.39
CA ASN A 207 0.07 21.95 -7.24
C ASN A 207 0.46 21.55 -8.67
N ALA A 208 -0.07 20.45 -9.18
CA ALA A 208 0.11 20.03 -10.57
C ALA A 208 -1.20 20.14 -11.37
N ARG A 209 -1.09 20.39 -12.68
CA ARG A 209 -2.22 20.23 -13.62
C ARG A 209 -1.89 19.15 -14.63
N ILE A 210 -2.82 18.22 -14.77
CA ILE A 210 -2.74 17.10 -15.70
C ILE A 210 -3.80 17.31 -16.78
N ARG A 211 -3.40 17.15 -18.04
CA ARG A 211 -4.27 17.16 -19.22
C ARG A 211 -4.40 15.73 -19.74
N ASP A 212 -5.57 15.38 -20.27
CA ASP A 212 -5.79 14.10 -20.96
C ASP A 212 -4.73 13.88 -22.08
N LEU A 213 -4.47 12.62 -22.43
CA LEU A 213 -3.54 12.21 -23.49
C LEU A 213 -4.05 12.49 -24.91
N ARG A 214 -5.29 12.96 -25.06
CA ARG A 214 -5.99 13.13 -26.34
C ARG A 214 -6.34 14.58 -26.62
#